data_AF-A0A0S2I5Q3-F1
#
_entry.id   AF-A0A0S2I5Q3-F1
#
_cell.length_a   1.000
_cell.length_b   1.000
_cell.length_c   1.000
_cell.angle_alpha   90.00
_cell.angle_beta   90.00
_cell.angle_gamma   90.00
#
_symmetry.space_group_name_H-M   'P 1'
#
loop_
_entity.id
_entity.type
_entity.pdbx_description
1 polymer ?
#
loop_
_entity_poly.entity_id
_entity_poly.type
_entity_poly.pdbx_seq_one_letter_code
_entity_poly.pdbx_strand_id
1 'polypeptide(L)'
;MKKIYLIIIVFFALNTGLMADHHQINTSGFSFSPDYLTVNVGDTVTINASSTHPVVQVSSTTWYNDGTTPLAGGFGPDTSPITFEITVVR
;
A
#
# COMPACT_ATOMS: atom_id res chain seq x y z
N MET A 1 40.69 6.37 17.93
CA MET A 1 40.15 6.46 16.55
C MET A 1 39.36 5.22 16.13
N LYS A 2 39.82 3.98 16.39
CA LYS A 2 39.10 2.73 16.02
C LYS A 2 37.65 2.62 16.53
N LYS A 3 37.37 3.15 17.74
CA LYS A 3 36.03 3.15 18.35
C LYS A 3 35.03 4.07 17.65
N ILE A 4 35.50 5.10 16.93
CA ILE A 4 34.61 6.03 16.20
C ILE A 4 33.97 5.34 15.00
N TYR A 5 34.72 4.47 14.31
CA TYR A 5 34.22 3.71 13.16
C TYR A 5 33.14 2.71 13.57
N LEU A 6 33.27 2.10 14.75
CA LEU A 6 32.26 1.18 15.29
C LEU A 6 30.93 1.91 15.54
N ILE A 7 30.97 3.12 16.11
CA ILE A 7 29.77 3.94 16.38
C ILE A 7 29.08 4.32 15.06
N ILE A 8 29.85 4.71 14.04
CA ILE A 8 29.30 5.08 12.73
C ILE A 8 28.65 3.87 12.03
N ILE A 9 29.28 2.69 12.09
CA ILE A 9 28.73 1.45 11.50
C ILE A 9 27.43 1.04 12.20
N VAL A 10 27.38 1.12 13.53
CA VAL A 10 26.16 0.81 14.29
C VAL A 10 25.06 1.83 13.99
N PHE A 11 25.38 3.12 13.89
CA PHE A 11 24.41 4.15 13.54
C PHE A 11 23.83 3.93 12.12
N PHE A 12 24.65 3.57 11.14
CA PHE A 12 24.18 3.27 9.78
C PHE A 12 23.34 1.97 9.72
N ALA A 13 23.72 0.94 10.48
CA ALA A 13 23.00 -0.33 10.51
C ALA A 13 21.60 -0.24 11.17
N LEU A 14 21.39 0.73 12.06
CA LEU A 14 20.10 0.93 12.74
C LEU A 14 19.06 1.70 11.89
N ASN A 15 19.46 2.33 10.80
CA ASN A 15 18.57 3.15 9.96
C ASN A 15 17.94 2.39 8.77
N THR A 16 18.16 1.08 8.66
CA THR A 16 17.67 0.28 7.52
C THR A 16 16.16 0.00 7.54
N GLY A 17 15.45 0.34 8.62
CA GLY A 17 14.02 0.07 8.80
C GLY A 17 13.06 1.25 8.54
N LEU A 18 13.56 2.39 8.05
CA LEU A 18 12.75 3.62 7.85
C LEU A 18 12.59 4.02 6.37
N MET A 19 12.82 3.09 5.45
CA MET A 19 12.64 3.33 4.02
C MET A 19 11.17 3.06 3.66
N ALA A 20 10.57 3.93 2.84
CA ALA A 20 9.31 3.64 2.18
C ALA A 20 9.46 2.39 1.31
N ASP A 21 8.55 1.42 1.46
CA ASP A 21 8.53 0.21 0.65
C ASP A 21 7.52 0.31 -0.51
N HIS A 22 7.66 -0.56 -1.50
CA HIS A 22 6.70 -0.72 -2.59
C HIS A 22 6.00 -2.06 -2.48
N HIS A 23 4.67 -2.03 -2.47
CA HIS A 23 3.84 -3.21 -2.44
C HIS A 23 3.04 -3.34 -3.73
N GLN A 24 2.93 -4.57 -4.24
CA GLN A 24 2.15 -4.85 -5.44
C GLN A 24 1.06 -5.90 -5.15
N ILE A 25 -0.16 -5.55 -5.50
CA ILE A 25 -1.32 -6.44 -5.48
C ILE A 25 -1.66 -6.81 -6.93
N ASN A 26 -1.68 -8.11 -7.22
CA ASN A 26 -1.97 -8.64 -8.55
C ASN A 26 -3.42 -9.15 -8.63
N THR A 27 -4.05 -8.93 -9.79
CA THR A 27 -5.34 -9.58 -10.10
C THR A 27 -5.11 -10.94 -10.73
N SER A 28 -5.75 -11.97 -10.19
CA SER A 28 -5.82 -13.32 -10.76
C SER A 28 -7.29 -13.74 -10.89
N GLY A 29 -7.82 -13.71 -12.11
CA GLY A 29 -9.26 -13.90 -12.34
C GLY A 29 -10.10 -12.80 -11.67
N PHE A 30 -10.86 -13.18 -10.64
CA PHE A 30 -11.68 -12.29 -9.82
C PHE A 30 -11.16 -12.17 -8.38
N SER A 31 -9.86 -12.37 -8.18
CA SER A 31 -9.23 -12.30 -6.86
C SER A 31 -8.00 -11.41 -6.90
N PHE A 32 -7.75 -10.70 -5.80
CA PHE A 32 -6.53 -9.97 -5.57
C PHE A 32 -5.54 -10.82 -4.76
N SER A 33 -4.24 -10.73 -5.09
CA SER A 33 -3.16 -11.43 -4.39
C SER A 33 -1.97 -10.48 -4.15
N PRO A 34 -1.60 -10.20 -2.88
CA PRO A 34 -2.30 -10.65 -1.68
C PRO A 34 -3.70 -10.03 -1.54
N ASP A 35 -4.60 -10.69 -0.81
CA ASP A 35 -5.96 -10.20 -0.48
C ASP A 35 -5.97 -9.23 0.71
N TYR A 36 -4.93 -9.32 1.55
CA TYR A 36 -4.66 -8.43 2.67
C TYR A 36 -3.19 -8.02 2.69
N LEU A 37 -2.95 -6.76 3.01
CA LEU A 37 -1.61 -6.18 3.08
C LEU A 37 -1.50 -5.30 4.32
N THR A 38 -0.41 -5.46 5.08
CA THR A 38 -0.02 -4.51 6.13
C THR A 38 1.03 -3.57 5.56
N VAL A 39 0.76 -2.27 5.61
CA VAL A 39 1.61 -1.21 5.05
C VAL A 39 1.90 -0.14 6.09
N ASN A 40 3.03 0.54 5.94
CA ASN A 40 3.40 1.67 6.76
C ASN A 40 3.07 2.99 6.04
N VAL A 41 2.93 4.06 6.82
CA VAL A 41 2.83 5.42 6.27
C VAL A 41 4.12 5.73 5.49
N GLY A 42 3.96 6.25 4.28
CA GLY A 42 5.04 6.52 3.33
C GLY A 42 5.24 5.40 2.30
N ASP A 43 4.69 4.20 2.51
CA ASP A 43 4.75 3.12 1.52
C ASP A 43 3.93 3.47 0.28
N THR A 44 4.31 2.89 -0.85
CA THR A 44 3.53 2.95 -2.09
C THR A 44 2.88 1.61 -2.36
N VAL A 45 1.61 1.64 -2.79
CA VAL A 45 0.85 0.44 -3.13
C VAL A 45 0.39 0.55 -4.57
N THR A 46 0.72 -0.46 -5.37
CA THR A 46 0.19 -0.64 -6.73
C THR A 46 -0.83 -1.77 -6.74
N ILE A 47 -2.06 -1.49 -7.19
CA ILE A 47 -3.08 -2.50 -7.44
C ILE A 47 -3.18 -2.67 -8.96
N ASN A 48 -2.79 -3.83 -9.47
CA ASN A 48 -2.93 -4.19 -10.88
C ASN A 48 -4.38 -4.59 -11.17
N ALA A 49 -5.27 -3.60 -11.25
CA ALA A 49 -6.66 -3.82 -11.64
C ALA A 49 -6.76 -4.26 -13.11
N SER A 50 -7.90 -4.84 -13.48
CA SER A 50 -8.17 -5.23 -14.86
C SER A 50 -9.60 -4.89 -15.27
N SER A 51 -9.91 -4.99 -16.56
CA SER A 51 -11.28 -4.86 -17.06
C SER A 51 -12.22 -5.94 -16.54
N THR A 52 -11.71 -7.12 -16.18
CA THR A 52 -12.51 -8.23 -15.62
C THR A 52 -12.66 -8.15 -14.11
N HIS A 53 -11.74 -7.46 -13.43
CA HIS A 53 -11.79 -7.24 -11.99
C HIS A 53 -11.33 -5.81 -11.66
N PRO A 54 -12.26 -4.84 -11.77
CA PRO A 54 -11.96 -3.45 -11.46
C PRO A 54 -11.73 -3.26 -9.96
N VAL A 55 -10.98 -2.23 -9.60
CA VAL A 55 -10.76 -1.83 -8.20
C VAL A 55 -11.59 -0.61 -7.86
N VAL A 56 -12.19 -0.58 -6.67
CA VAL A 56 -12.92 0.57 -6.13
C VAL A 56 -12.54 0.80 -4.69
N GLN A 57 -12.21 2.04 -4.33
CA GLN A 57 -12.03 2.42 -2.94
C GLN A 57 -13.39 2.61 -2.27
N VAL A 58 -13.57 2.02 -1.10
CA VAL A 58 -14.78 2.16 -0.29
C VAL A 58 -14.42 2.61 1.13
N SER A 59 -15.40 3.15 1.87
CA SER A 59 -15.22 3.46 3.30
C SER A 59 -15.16 2.17 4.13
N SER A 60 -14.60 2.24 5.35
CA SER A 60 -14.63 1.11 6.29
C SER A 60 -16.06 0.65 6.60
N THR A 61 -16.98 1.59 6.79
CA THR A 61 -18.41 1.29 6.98
C THR A 61 -19.01 0.56 5.78
N THR A 62 -18.66 0.97 4.55
CA THR A 62 -19.12 0.29 3.33
C THR A 62 -18.56 -1.12 3.26
N TRP A 63 -17.25 -1.29 3.54
CA TRP A 63 -16.58 -2.59 3.54
C TRP A 63 -17.19 -3.57 4.53
N TYR A 64 -17.42 -3.15 5.79
CA TYR A 64 -18.01 -4.03 6.82
C TYR A 64 -19.47 -4.41 6.58
N ASN A 65 -20.16 -3.74 5.66
CA ASN A 65 -21.53 -4.05 5.26
C ASN A 65 -21.60 -4.78 3.90
N ASP A 66 -20.47 -5.29 3.40
CA ASP A 66 -20.35 -5.92 2.07
C ASP A 66 -20.89 -5.02 0.93
N GLY A 67 -20.78 -3.70 1.11
CA GLY A 67 -21.27 -2.70 0.17
C GLY A 67 -20.29 -2.40 -0.95
N THR A 68 -20.78 -1.80 -2.01
CA THR A 68 -20.00 -1.43 -3.21
C THR A 68 -20.03 0.06 -3.52
N THR A 69 -20.57 0.89 -2.62
CA THR A 69 -20.64 2.35 -2.81
C THR A 69 -19.24 2.96 -2.81
N PRO A 70 -18.80 3.60 -3.92
CA PRO A 70 -17.49 4.23 -3.99
C PRO A 70 -17.33 5.34 -2.94
N LEU A 71 -16.12 5.46 -2.39
CA LEU A 71 -15.77 6.56 -1.48
C LEU A 71 -15.70 7.88 -2.26
N ALA A 72 -16.39 8.91 -1.77
CA ALA A 72 -16.31 10.24 -2.37
C ALA A 72 -14.88 10.79 -2.32
N GLY A 73 -14.30 11.11 -3.48
CA GLY A 73 -12.90 11.54 -3.59
C GLY A 73 -11.87 10.42 -3.47
N GLY A 74 -12.31 9.15 -3.35
CA GLY A 74 -11.44 7.99 -3.45
C GLY A 74 -11.14 7.61 -4.90
N PHE A 75 -10.37 6.55 -5.08
CA PHE A 75 -10.08 5.99 -6.41
C PHE A 75 -11.13 4.96 -6.88
N GLY A 76 -11.18 4.78 -8.20
CA GLY A 76 -12.03 3.81 -8.87
C GLY A 76 -13.51 4.18 -9.02
N PRO A 77 -14.31 3.34 -9.70
CA PRO A 77 -13.91 2.04 -10.26
C PRO A 77 -12.92 2.15 -11.42
N ASP A 78 -11.72 1.59 -11.23
CA ASP A 78 -10.61 1.66 -12.19
C ASP A 78 -10.31 0.26 -12.75
N THR A 79 -10.03 0.21 -14.05
CA THR A 79 -9.70 -1.03 -14.78
C THR A 79 -8.24 -1.11 -15.21
N SER A 80 -7.45 -0.09 -14.85
CA SER A 80 -6.01 0.00 -15.10
C SER A 80 -5.25 -0.04 -13.77
N PRO A 81 -3.95 -0.38 -13.76
CA PRO A 81 -3.13 -0.31 -12.56
C PRO A 81 -3.19 1.08 -11.91
N ILE A 82 -3.42 1.10 -10.60
CA ILE A 82 -3.40 2.32 -9.78
C ILE A 82 -2.28 2.23 -8.76
N THR A 83 -1.55 3.33 -8.59
CA THR A 83 -0.52 3.47 -7.56
C THR A 83 -0.85 4.66 -6.65
N PHE A 84 -0.79 4.45 -5.33
CA PHE A 84 -1.01 5.50 -4.34
C PHE A 84 -0.02 5.38 -3.18
N GLU A 85 0.21 6.50 -2.50
CA GLU A 85 1.04 6.59 -1.30
C GLU A 85 0.16 6.50 -0.05
N ILE A 86 0.61 5.73 0.94
CA ILE A 86 -0.05 5.63 2.24
C ILE A 86 0.28 6.88 3.05
N THR A 87 -0.75 7.69 3.31
CA THR A 87 -0.62 8.93 4.08
C THR A 87 -1.40 8.85 5.39
N VAL A 88 -1.01 9.68 6.36
CA VAL A 88 -1.79 9.83 7.59
C VAL A 88 -3.10 10.56 7.24
N VAL A 89 -4.23 9.97 7.62
CA VAL A 89 -5.53 10.66 7.58
C VAL A 89 -5.48 11.80 8.59
N ARG A 90 -5.58 13.04 8.11
CA ARG A 90 -5.62 14.24 8.96
C ARG A 90 -6.98 14.43 9.62
#